data_AF-A0A2S9KFK5-F1
#
_entry.id   AF-A0A2S9KFK5-F1
#
_cell.length_a   1.000
_cell.length_b   1.000
_cell.length_c   1.000
_cell.angle_alpha   90.00
_cell.angle_beta   90.00
_cell.angle_gamma   90.00
#
_symmetry.space_group_name_H-M   'P 1'
#
loop_
_entity.id
_entity.type
_entity.pdbx_description
1 polymer ?
#
loop_
_entity_poly.entity_id
_entity_poly.type
_entity_poly.pdbx_seq_one_letter_code
_entity_poly.pdbx_strand_id
1 'polypeptide(L)' 'MPGDDEPTLEESRLTGVDAWSPLAPISLAHHPANRCEVWACRACGKPFLRYTEYGGYYEDRRIRELDPRRIQGQS' A
#
# COMPACT_ATOMS: atom_id res chain seq x y z
N MET A 1 -6.52 23.26 -8.42
CA MET A 1 -6.95 22.48 -9.61
C MET A 1 -7.78 21.31 -9.10
N PRO A 2 -8.88 20.91 -9.74
CA PRO A 2 -9.58 19.68 -9.33
C PRO A 2 -8.63 18.49 -9.54
N GLY A 3 -8.31 17.74 -8.48
CA GLY A 3 -7.40 16.60 -8.50
C GLY A 3 -6.12 16.73 -7.66
N ASP A 4 -5.95 17.83 -6.91
CA ASP A 4 -4.81 18.04 -5.99
C ASP A 4 -5.17 17.65 -4.54
N ASP A 5 -5.96 16.59 -4.37
CA ASP A 5 -6.23 16.05 -3.04
C ASP A 5 -4.97 15.33 -2.57
N GLU A 6 -4.35 15.86 -1.52
CA GLU A 6 -3.18 15.25 -0.89
C GLU A 6 -3.55 13.82 -0.47
N PRO A 7 -2.76 12.80 -0.84
CA PRO A 7 -3.13 11.41 -0.59
C PRO A 7 -3.29 11.15 0.90
N THR A 8 -4.47 10.65 1.28
CA THR A 8 -4.88 10.45 2.68
C THR A 8 -3.96 9.46 3.41
N LEU A 9 -3.81 9.65 4.73
CA LEU A 9 -3.18 8.68 5.62
C LEU A 9 -4.19 7.65 6.17
N GLU A 10 -5.46 7.76 5.79
CA GLU A 10 -6.48 6.79 6.19
C GLU A 10 -6.18 5.41 5.63
N GLU A 11 -6.24 4.40 6.50
CA GLU A 11 -6.03 3.00 6.13
C GLU A 11 -7.38 2.34 5.84
N SER A 12 -7.46 1.61 4.72
CA SER A 12 -8.63 0.77 4.45
C SER A 12 -8.66 -0.40 5.43
N ARG A 13 -9.71 -0.49 6.24
CA ARG A 13 -9.90 -1.60 7.19
C ARG A 13 -10.94 -2.57 6.67
N LEU A 14 -10.57 -3.84 6.57
CA LEU A 14 -11.51 -4.93 6.34
C LEU A 14 -11.71 -5.69 7.64
N THR A 15 -12.95 -5.76 8.12
CA THR A 15 -13.28 -6.45 9.38
C THR A 15 -12.75 -7.88 9.37
N GLY A 16 -12.00 -8.25 10.41
CA GLY A 16 -11.46 -9.60 10.58
C GLY A 16 -10.17 -9.88 9.79
N VAL A 17 -9.63 -8.91 9.06
CA VAL A 17 -8.33 -9.03 8.39
C VAL A 17 -7.38 -8.00 8.97
N ASP A 18 -6.29 -8.48 9.56
CA ASP A 18 -5.22 -7.61 10.05
C ASP A 18 -4.58 -6.84 8.89
N ALA A 19 -4.26 -5.55 9.10
CA ALA A 19 -3.71 -4.68 8.06
C ALA A 19 -2.35 -5.16 7.53
N TRP A 20 -1.57 -5.85 8.37
CA TRP A 20 -0.27 -6.44 8.06
C TRP A 20 -0.36 -7.84 7.50
N SER A 21 -1.57 -8.41 7.43
CA SER A 21 -1.78 -9.71 6.82
C SER A 21 -1.26 -9.70 5.37
N PRO A 22 -0.52 -10.73 4.93
CA PRO A 22 -0.16 -10.87 3.52
C PRO A 22 -1.40 -10.96 2.63
N LEU A 23 -2.54 -11.39 3.20
CA LEU A 23 -3.81 -11.52 2.48
C LEU A 23 -4.67 -10.24 2.53
N ALA A 24 -4.24 -9.19 3.22
CA ALA A 24 -5.01 -7.97 3.29
C ALA A 24 -5.19 -7.34 1.90
N PRO A 25 -6.36 -6.74 1.64
CA PRO A 25 -6.61 -6.09 0.36
C PRO A 25 -5.69 -4.89 0.15
N ILE A 26 -5.53 -4.51 -1.12
CA ILE A 26 -4.78 -3.33 -1.57
C ILE A 26 -5.80 -2.33 -2.07
N SER A 27 -6.03 -1.26 -1.31
CA SER A 27 -6.92 -0.17 -1.72
C SER A 27 -6.09 1.01 -2.26
N LEU A 28 -6.19 1.29 -3.56
CA LEU A 28 -5.42 2.35 -4.22
C LEU A 28 -5.76 3.77 -3.69
N ALA A 29 -6.91 3.93 -3.04
CA ALA A 29 -7.34 5.20 -2.47
C ALA A 29 -6.80 5.45 -1.04
N HIS A 30 -6.27 4.42 -0.37
CA HIS A 30 -5.92 4.47 1.06
C HIS A 30 -4.44 4.17 1.31
N HIS A 31 -3.95 4.58 2.48
CA HIS A 31 -2.63 4.22 2.95
C HIS A 31 -2.55 2.70 3.18
N PRO A 32 -1.43 2.03 2.85
CA PRO A 32 -0.19 2.60 2.29
C PRO A 32 -0.14 2.71 0.76
N ALA A 33 -1.11 2.14 0.03
CA ALA A 33 -1.00 1.99 -1.42
C ALA A 33 -1.09 3.32 -2.18
N ASN A 34 -1.81 4.31 -1.66
CA ASN A 34 -1.92 5.65 -2.27
C ASN A 34 -0.64 6.50 -2.12
N ARG A 35 0.33 6.08 -1.29
CA ARG A 35 1.59 6.78 -1.00
C ARG A 35 2.82 5.88 -1.14
N CYS A 36 2.76 4.94 -2.08
CA CYS A 36 3.85 4.00 -2.33
C CYS A 36 4.44 4.16 -3.73
N GLU A 37 5.62 3.59 -3.92
CA GLU A 37 6.24 3.37 -5.22
C GLU A 37 6.09 1.90 -5.62
N VAL A 38 5.92 1.63 -6.91
CA VAL A 38 5.91 0.26 -7.46
C VAL A 38 7.31 -0.12 -7.93
N TRP A 39 7.84 -1.21 -7.39
CA TRP A 39 9.17 -1.72 -7.69
C TRP A 39 9.09 -3.18 -8.12
N ALA A 40 10.17 -3.71 -8.71
CA ALA A 40 10.29 -5.11 -9.08
C ALA A 40 11.55 -5.74 -8.48
N CYS A 41 11.43 -6.98 -8.00
CA CYS A 41 12.57 -7.72 -7.46
C CYS A 41 13.59 -8.00 -8.58
N ARG A 42 14.87 -7.64 -8.36
CA ARG A 42 15.93 -7.86 -9.36
C ARG A 42 16.20 -9.34 -9.65
N ALA A 43 15.92 -10.24 -8.71
CA ALA A 43 16.18 -11.67 -8.86
C ALA A 43 15.06 -12.44 -9.55
N CYS A 44 13.79 -12.06 -9.34
CA CYS A 44 12.64 -12.83 -9.82
C CYS A 44 11.57 -12.01 -10.56
N GLY A 45 11.76 -10.69 -10.69
CA GLY A 45 10.83 -9.80 -11.40
C GLY A 45 9.50 -9.54 -10.71
N LYS A 46 9.22 -10.15 -9.55
CA LYS A 46 7.95 -9.96 -8.84
C LYS A 46 7.74 -8.49 -8.43
N PRO A 47 6.57 -7.89 -8.74
CA PRO A 47 6.28 -6.53 -8.35
C PRO A 47 5.94 -6.43 -6.86
N PHE A 48 6.29 -5.30 -6.25
CA PHE A 48 5.97 -4.99 -4.86
C PHE A 48 5.80 -3.49 -4.66
N LEU A 49 5.00 -3.14 -3.66
CA LEU A 49 4.81 -1.77 -3.18
C LEU A 49 5.92 -1.45 -2.18
N ARG A 50 6.52 -0.27 -2.29
CA ARG A 50 7.52 0.24 -1.35
C ARG A 50 7.05 1.57 -0.77
N TYR A 51 7.06 1.69 0.55
CA TYR A 51 6.61 2.89 1.25
C TYR A 51 7.37 3.05 2.58
N THR A 52 7.32 4.25 3.15
CA THR A 52 7.93 4.52 4.46
C THR A 52 6.85 4.98 5.42
N GLU A 53 6.77 4.32 6.57
CA GLU A 53 5.91 4.73 7.66
C GLU A 53 6.73 5.61 8.62
N TYR A 54 6.20 6.79 8.93
CA TYR A 54 6.84 7.73 9.84
C TYR A 54 6.10 7.70 11.17
N GLY A 55 6.79 7.28 12.22
CA GLY A 55 6.37 7.50 13.60
C GLY A 55 7.05 8.73 14.19
N GLY A 56 6.62 9.16 15.37
CA GLY A 56 7.20 10.35 16.03
C GLY A 56 8.71 10.27 16.27
N TYR A 57 9.30 9.06 16.28
CA TYR A 57 10.73 8.84 16.50
C TYR A 57 11.34 7.75 15.61
N TYR A 58 10.62 7.26 14.59
CA TYR A 58 11.13 6.19 13.72
C TYR A 58 10.70 6.38 12.26
N GLU A 59 11.59 5.95 11.36
CA GLU A 59 11.26 5.64 9.96
C GLU A 59 11.21 4.12 9.82
N ASP A 60 10.11 3.59 9.26
CA ASP A 60 10.03 2.16 8.94
C ASP A 60 9.83 2.00 7.43
N ARG A 61 10.89 1.53 6.75
CA ARG A 61 10.86 1.27 5.31
C ARG A 61 10.27 -0.10 5.06
N ARG A 62 9.08 -0.12 4.46
CA ARG A 62 8.30 -1.34 4.24
C ARG A 62 8.21 -1.69 2.77
N ILE A 63 8.10 -3.00 2.52
CA ILE A 63 7.69 -3.54 1.23
C ILE A 63 6.48 -4.45 1.43
N ARG A 64 5.61 -4.50 0.42
CA ARG A 64 4.45 -5.39 0.39
C ARG A 64 4.30 -5.98 -0.99
N GLU A 65 4.04 -7.28 -1.08
CA GLU A 65 3.76 -7.93 -2.37
C GLU A 65 2.61 -7.21 -3.11
N LEU A 66 2.81 -6.91 -4.39
CA LEU A 66 1.75 -6.41 -5.26
C LEU A 66 1.09 -7.61 -5.96
N ASP A 67 0.04 -8.16 -5.34
CA ASP A 67 -0.80 -9.17 -5.95
C ASP A 67 -2.05 -8.50 -6.57
N PRO A 68 -2.21 -8.50 -7.91
CA PRO A 68 -3.33 -7.85 -8.57
C PRO A 68 -4.69 -8.41 -8.14
N ARG A 69 -4.75 -9.66 -7.65
CA ARG A 69 -5.98 -10.28 -7.16
C ARG A 69 -6.48 -9.68 -5.84
N ARG A 70 -5.63 -8.92 -5.15
CA ARG A 70 -5.95 -8.25 -3.88
C ARG A 70 -6.34 -6.78 -4.07
N ILE A 71 -6.26 -6.24 -5.29
CA ILE A 71 -6.60 -4.84 -5.56
C ILE A 71 -8.12 -4.65 -5.47
N GLN A 72 -8.56 -3.77 -4.58
CA GLN A 72 -9.96 -3.38 -4.42
C GLN A 72 -10.26 -2.08 -5.17
N GLY A 73 -11.47 -1.96 -5.71
CA GLY A 73 -11.94 -0.74 -6.38
C GLY A 73 -11.68 -0.69 -7.89
N GLN A 74 -11.39 -1.81 -8.54
CA GLN A 74 -11.48 -1.90 -10.01
C GLN A 74 -12.94 -2.16 -10.39
N SER A 75 -13.64 -1.11 -10.81
CA SER A 75 -14.88 -1.18 -11.59
C SER A 75 -14.70 -0.35 -12.84
#